data_AF-A0A371JWC4-F1
#
_entry.id   AF-A0A371JWC4-F1
#
_cell.length_a   1.000
_cell.length_b   1.000
_cell.length_c   1.000
_cell.angle_alpha   90.00
_cell.angle_beta   90.00
_cell.angle_gamma   90.00
#
_symmetry.space_group_name_H-M   'P 1'
#
loop_
_entity.id
_entity.type
_entity.pdbx_description
1 polymer ?
#
loop_
_entity_poly.entity_id
_entity_poly.type
_entity_poly.pdbx_seq_one_letter_code
_entity_poly.pdbx_strand_id
1 'polypeptide(L)'
;MDSKSAAVVGFIANLSPMYVGTRIEDLWCARSLVDGTLILPVEEDDSEQQEGFVKVQWQGDSTRETEALGADIATVAVVRYVEFHNVGQAEKRKAAELKGLAEHFEFKTGCSLYLPHASESSSELVATVRRAVGRMGEKAFIDLIMKAIGA
;
A
#
# COMPACT_ATOMS: atom_id res chain seq x y z
N MET A 1 7.61 18.96 -10.33
CA MET A 1 7.18 17.62 -9.90
C MET A 1 8.18 17.21 -8.85
N ASP A 2 7.73 16.75 -7.69
CA ASP A 2 8.65 16.18 -6.70
C ASP A 2 9.25 14.89 -7.28
N SER A 3 10.49 14.56 -6.90
CA SER A 3 11.18 13.35 -7.34
C SER A 3 10.42 12.08 -6.92
N LYS A 4 10.65 10.93 -7.55
CA LYS A 4 9.97 9.68 -7.16
C LYS A 4 10.27 9.33 -5.71
N SER A 5 11.52 9.50 -5.30
CA SER A 5 11.98 9.38 -3.92
C SER A 5 11.17 10.24 -2.94
N ALA A 6 11.00 11.53 -3.24
CA ALA A 6 10.21 12.45 -2.42
C ALA A 6 8.72 12.07 -2.38
N ALA A 7 8.17 11.60 -3.50
CA ALA A 7 6.79 11.12 -3.55
C ALA A 7 6.58 9.87 -2.67
N VAL A 8 7.51 8.91 -2.69
CA VAL A 8 7.48 7.72 -1.82
C VAL A 8 7.55 8.12 -0.35
N VAL A 9 8.51 8.98 0.02
CA VAL A 9 8.66 9.45 1.40
C VAL A 9 7.40 10.20 1.85
N GLY A 10 6.86 11.05 1.00
CA GLY A 10 5.60 11.78 1.24
C GLY A 10 4.42 10.83 1.46
N PHE A 11 4.31 9.76 0.68
CA PHE A 11 3.27 8.74 0.89
C PHE A 11 3.42 8.08 2.27
N ILE A 12 4.62 7.61 2.61
CA ILE A 12 4.87 6.91 3.88
C ILE A 12 4.62 7.85 5.07
N ALA A 13 5.02 9.12 4.97
CA ALA A 13 4.82 10.14 6.00
C ALA A 13 3.33 10.35 6.37
N ASN A 14 2.40 9.95 5.51
CA ASN A 14 0.96 10.07 5.73
C ASN A 14 0.30 8.79 6.29
N LEU A 15 1.07 7.73 6.57
CA LEU A 15 0.57 6.48 7.17
C LEU A 15 0.38 6.59 8.70
N SER A 16 -0.40 7.58 9.14
CA SER A 16 -0.70 7.80 10.56
C SER A 16 -1.66 6.74 11.13
N PRO A 17 -1.38 6.13 12.30
CA PRO A 17 -0.46 6.61 13.33
C PRO A 17 0.89 5.87 13.36
N MET A 18 1.23 5.11 12.32
CA MET A 18 2.50 4.37 12.29
C MET A 18 3.67 5.28 11.92
N TYR A 19 3.42 6.25 11.05
CA TYR A 19 4.39 7.22 10.58
C TYR A 19 3.83 8.64 10.71
N VAL A 20 4.75 9.59 10.88
CA VAL A 20 4.45 11.02 10.86
C VAL A 20 5.44 11.74 9.95
N GLY A 21 4.94 12.70 9.18
CA GLY A 21 5.77 13.63 8.43
C GLY A 21 6.54 14.56 9.37
N THR A 22 7.84 14.68 9.15
CA THR A 22 8.71 15.58 9.91
C THR A 22 9.65 16.31 8.95
N ARG A 23 10.01 17.54 9.30
CA ARG A 23 11.05 18.29 8.59
C ARG A 23 12.38 18.14 9.31
N ILE A 24 13.43 17.79 8.58
CA ILE A 24 14.81 17.76 9.09
C ILE A 24 15.63 18.56 8.10
N GLU A 25 16.22 19.65 8.59
CA GLU A 25 16.79 20.69 7.75
C GLU A 25 15.74 21.15 6.71
N ASP A 26 16.05 21.07 5.41
CA ASP A 26 15.13 21.43 4.34
C ASP A 26 14.37 20.24 3.74
N LEU A 27 14.61 19.02 4.23
CA LEU A 27 14.00 17.79 3.70
C LEU A 27 12.70 17.44 4.43
N TRP A 28 11.71 17.00 3.66
CA TRP A 28 10.50 16.37 4.19
C TRP A 28 10.73 14.87 4.32
N CYS A 29 10.59 14.35 5.54
CA CYS A 29 10.92 12.96 5.88
C CYS A 29 9.71 12.25 6.50
N ALA A 30 9.70 10.92 6.41
CA ALA A 30 8.78 10.09 7.17
C ALA A 30 9.49 9.53 8.41
N ARG A 31 8.91 9.73 9.60
CA ARG A 31 9.41 9.17 10.86
C ARG A 31 8.47 8.08 11.35
N SER A 32 9.01 6.88 11.55
CA SER A 32 8.34 5.77 12.23
C SER A 32 8.12 6.12 13.71
N LEU A 33 6.88 5.98 14.17
CA LEU A 33 6.52 6.15 15.59
C LEU A 33 6.77 4.87 16.41
N VAL A 34 7.14 3.76 15.77
CA VAL A 34 7.43 2.48 16.43
C VAL A 34 8.84 2.48 17.02
N ASP A 35 9.82 2.97 16.28
CA ASP A 35 11.24 2.81 16.60
C ASP A 35 12.09 4.05 16.29
N GLY A 36 11.48 5.13 15.78
CA GLY A 36 12.18 6.36 15.42
C GLY A 36 12.88 6.31 14.06
N THR A 37 12.80 5.20 13.31
CA THR A 37 13.40 5.07 11.97
C THR A 37 12.93 6.19 11.07
N LEU A 38 13.90 6.82 10.38
CA LEU A 38 13.68 7.98 9.55
C LEU A 38 13.94 7.63 8.09
N ILE A 39 12.99 7.97 7.23
CA ILE A 39 13.07 7.73 5.79
C ILE A 39 13.15 9.09 5.12
N LEU A 40 14.21 9.31 4.37
CA LEU A 40 14.54 10.57 3.71
C LEU A 40 14.51 10.38 2.20
N PRO A 41 14.12 11.42 1.44
CA PRO A 41 14.33 11.41 0.01
C PRO A 41 15.83 11.45 -0.29
N VAL A 42 16.22 10.82 -1.40
CA VAL A 42 17.53 11.02 -2.02
C VAL A 42 17.37 11.97 -3.20
N GLU A 43 18.44 12.69 -3.51
CA GLU A 43 18.50 13.46 -4.76
C GLU A 43 18.55 12.47 -5.92
N GLU A 44 17.62 12.63 -6.86
CA GLU A 44 17.60 11.81 -8.05
C GLU A 44 18.39 12.55 -9.14
N ASP A 45 19.44 11.92 -9.64
CA ASP A 45 20.12 12.38 -10.85
C ASP A 45 19.16 12.17 -12.04
N ASP A 46 19.19 13.08 -13.03
CA ASP A 46 18.33 13.10 -14.24
C ASP A 46 18.39 11.82 -15.12
N SER A 47 19.10 10.78 -14.69
CA SER A 47 19.03 9.45 -15.27
C SER A 47 17.62 8.86 -15.10
N GLU A 48 17.02 8.42 -16.22
CA GLU A 48 15.69 7.79 -16.27
C GLU A 48 15.55 6.49 -15.45
N GLN A 49 16.62 6.05 -14.77
CA GLN A 49 16.77 4.76 -14.11
C GLN A 49 16.61 4.80 -12.59
N GLN A 50 16.36 5.96 -11.96
CA GLN A 50 16.12 5.94 -10.52
C GLN A 50 14.74 5.34 -10.20
N GLU A 51 14.76 4.13 -9.66
CA GLU A 51 13.60 3.32 -9.30
C GLU A 51 12.88 3.82 -8.03
N GLY A 52 13.07 5.09 -7.65
CA GLY A 52 12.53 5.67 -6.43
C GLY A 52 13.22 5.16 -5.17
N PHE A 53 14.56 5.12 -5.17
CA PHE A 53 15.34 4.81 -3.98
C PHE A 53 15.06 5.82 -2.86
N VAL A 54 15.25 5.40 -1.61
CA VAL A 54 15.15 6.26 -0.43
C VAL A 54 16.29 5.94 0.51
N LYS A 55 16.68 6.92 1.32
CA LYS A 55 17.64 6.72 2.40
C LYS A 55 16.91 6.40 3.69
N VAL A 56 17.29 5.32 4.36
CA VAL A 56 16.71 4.90 5.64
C VAL A 56 17.77 5.04 6.72
N GLN A 57 17.51 5.88 7.71
CA GLN A 57 18.30 6.00 8.95
C GLN A 57 17.60 5.21 10.05
N TRP A 58 18.15 4.04 10.36
CA TRP A 58 17.54 3.08 11.29
C TRP A 58 17.50 3.66 12.70
N GLN A 59 16.31 3.64 13.31
CA GLN A 59 16.06 4.26 14.63
C GLN A 59 16.43 5.75 14.70
N GLY A 60 16.54 6.43 13.56
CA GLY A 60 16.95 7.83 13.46
C GLY A 60 18.45 8.06 13.69
N ASP A 61 19.26 7.00 13.70
CA ASP A 61 20.72 7.09 13.82
C ASP A 61 21.35 7.31 12.44
N SER A 62 21.95 8.49 12.24
CA SER A 62 22.60 8.87 10.98
C SER A 62 23.84 8.05 10.65
N THR A 63 24.39 7.30 11.62
CA THR A 63 25.51 6.38 11.39
C THR A 63 25.07 4.99 10.96
N ARG A 64 23.76 4.70 11.07
CA ARG A 64 23.14 3.43 10.68
C ARG A 64 22.17 3.67 9.54
N GLU A 65 22.72 3.93 8.36
CA GLU A 65 21.92 4.23 7.18
C GLU A 65 22.06 3.19 6.06
N THR A 66 21.05 3.12 5.21
CA THR A 66 21.01 2.26 4.03
C THR A 66 20.17 2.91 2.96
N GLU A 67 20.62 2.87 1.71
CA GLU A 67 19.78 3.16 0.56
C GLU A 67 19.04 1.89 0.14
N ALA A 68 17.73 2.01 -0.01
CA ALA A 68 16.86 0.90 -0.39
C ALA A 68 15.83 1.35 -1.41
N LEU A 69 15.28 0.39 -2.14
CA LEU A 69 14.15 0.68 -3.03
C LEU A 69 12.98 1.19 -2.20
N GLY A 70 12.46 2.38 -2.54
CA GLY A 70 11.38 3.00 -1.80
C GLY A 70 10.11 2.16 -1.78
N ALA A 71 9.84 1.43 -2.87
CA ALA A 71 8.71 0.50 -2.96
C ALA A 71 8.78 -0.65 -1.93
N ASP A 72 9.98 -1.16 -1.62
CA ASP A 72 10.14 -2.23 -0.63
C ASP A 72 9.87 -1.72 0.79
N ILE A 73 10.40 -0.52 1.10
CA ILE A 73 10.14 0.14 2.39
C ILE A 73 8.66 0.48 2.54
N ALA A 74 8.03 1.02 1.47
CA ALA A 74 6.61 1.31 1.43
C ALA A 74 5.76 0.04 1.59
N THR A 75 6.17 -1.09 1.01
CA THR A 75 5.46 -2.37 1.14
C THR A 75 5.36 -2.79 2.61
N VAL A 76 6.48 -2.76 3.34
CA VAL A 76 6.50 -3.10 4.77
C VAL A 76 5.67 -2.10 5.58
N ALA A 77 5.77 -0.81 5.28
CA ALA A 77 5.03 0.24 5.96
C ALA A 77 3.50 0.09 5.77
N VAL A 78 3.04 -0.14 4.54
CA VAL A 78 1.64 -0.30 4.19
C VAL A 78 1.05 -1.56 4.82
N VAL A 79 1.74 -2.70 4.74
CA VAL A 79 1.26 -3.95 5.34
C VAL A 79 1.08 -3.78 6.85
N ARG A 80 2.08 -3.21 7.54
CA ARG A 80 1.99 -2.95 8.98
C ARG A 80 0.89 -1.94 9.31
N TYR A 81 0.74 -0.90 8.50
CA TYR A 81 -0.33 0.08 8.64
C TYR A 81 -1.70 -0.58 8.55
N VAL A 82 -1.95 -1.40 7.51
CA VAL A 82 -3.25 -2.06 7.32
C VAL A 82 -3.57 -2.99 8.47
N GLU A 83 -2.61 -3.80 8.91
CA GLU A 83 -2.80 -4.70 10.07
C GLU A 83 -3.13 -3.92 11.34
N PHE A 84 -2.39 -2.83 11.61
CA PHE A 84 -2.63 -1.99 12.78
C PHE A 84 -3.97 -1.25 12.71
N HIS A 85 -4.31 -0.67 11.55
CA HIS A 85 -5.52 0.13 11.37
C HIS A 85 -6.80 -0.72 11.39
N ASN A 86 -6.68 -2.02 11.10
CA ASN A 86 -7.80 -2.96 11.03
C ASN A 86 -7.80 -4.02 12.14
N VAL A 87 -7.19 -3.73 13.29
CA VAL A 87 -7.26 -4.64 14.45
C VAL A 87 -8.72 -4.98 14.78
N GLY A 88 -9.02 -6.28 14.86
CA GLY A 88 -10.36 -6.80 15.12
C GLY A 88 -11.33 -6.78 13.94
N GLN A 89 -10.91 -6.30 12.76
CA GLN A 89 -11.72 -6.33 11.54
C GLN A 89 -11.57 -7.66 10.78
N ALA A 90 -12.53 -7.96 9.91
CA ALA A 90 -12.48 -9.12 9.05
C ALA A 90 -11.38 -9.00 7.96
N GLU A 91 -10.77 -10.12 7.59
CA GLU A 91 -9.71 -10.21 6.58
C GLU A 91 -10.09 -9.58 5.22
N LYS A 92 -11.36 -9.68 4.83
CA LYS A 92 -11.87 -9.03 3.60
C LYS A 92 -11.69 -7.51 3.63
N ARG A 93 -11.82 -6.88 4.80
CA ARG A 93 -11.65 -5.43 4.96
C ARG A 93 -10.18 -5.05 4.84
N LYS A 94 -9.29 -5.80 5.50
CA LYS A 94 -7.83 -5.62 5.37
C LYS A 94 -7.37 -5.72 3.92
N ALA A 95 -7.83 -6.75 3.21
CA ALA A 95 -7.49 -6.95 1.80
C ALA A 95 -7.98 -5.80 0.91
N ALA A 96 -9.20 -5.29 1.14
CA ALA A 96 -9.74 -4.16 0.40
C ALA A 96 -8.94 -2.87 0.66
N GLU A 97 -8.55 -2.62 1.91
CA GLU A 97 -7.74 -1.45 2.26
C GLU A 97 -6.32 -1.54 1.71
N LEU A 98 -5.67 -2.71 1.81
CA LEU A 98 -4.36 -2.95 1.22
C LEU A 98 -4.38 -2.70 -0.29
N LYS A 99 -5.40 -3.19 -0.99
CA LYS A 99 -5.58 -2.94 -2.42
C LYS A 99 -5.72 -1.45 -2.72
N GLY A 100 -6.58 -0.75 -2.00
CA GLY A 100 -6.78 0.69 -2.20
C GLY A 100 -5.51 1.51 -1.94
N LEU A 101 -4.72 1.14 -0.92
CA LEU A 101 -3.43 1.78 -0.63
C LEU A 101 -2.38 1.46 -1.69
N ALA A 102 -2.34 0.25 -2.23
CA ALA A 102 -1.45 -0.11 -3.33
C ALA A 102 -1.75 0.70 -4.60
N GLU A 103 -3.02 0.80 -4.98
CA GLU A 103 -3.46 1.62 -6.13
C GLU A 103 -3.15 3.10 -5.90
N HIS A 104 -3.36 3.61 -4.68
CA HIS A 104 -3.04 4.99 -4.34
C HIS A 104 -1.53 5.26 -4.34
N PHE A 105 -0.72 4.31 -3.87
CA PHE A 105 0.74 4.39 -3.91
C PHE A 105 1.24 4.47 -5.36
N GLU A 106 0.75 3.59 -6.23
CA GLU A 106 1.10 3.59 -7.65
C GLU A 106 0.71 4.89 -8.33
N PHE A 107 -0.51 5.38 -8.09
CA PHE A 107 -0.96 6.66 -8.62
C PHE A 107 -0.10 7.84 -8.16
N LYS A 108 0.31 7.87 -6.88
CA LYS A 108 1.05 9.00 -6.28
C LYS A 108 2.54 9.00 -6.61
N THR A 109 3.14 7.84 -6.81
CA THR A 109 4.60 7.68 -6.87
C THR A 109 5.08 7.15 -8.21
N GLY A 110 4.21 6.51 -9.00
CA GLY A 110 4.60 5.76 -10.18
C GLY A 110 5.33 4.44 -9.88
N CYS A 111 5.47 4.05 -8.62
CA CYS A 111 6.08 2.80 -8.17
C CYS A 111 5.00 1.78 -7.76
N SER A 112 5.30 0.48 -7.83
CA SER A 112 4.38 -0.58 -7.41
C SER A 112 4.85 -1.26 -6.13
N LEU A 113 3.94 -1.53 -5.19
CA LEU A 113 4.25 -2.31 -3.99
C LEU A 113 4.51 -3.78 -4.35
N TYR A 114 5.41 -4.43 -3.61
CA TYR A 114 5.68 -5.86 -3.75
C TYR A 114 4.61 -6.68 -3.00
N LEU A 115 3.57 -7.12 -3.71
CA LEU A 115 2.47 -7.92 -3.15
C LEU A 115 2.30 -9.24 -3.92
N PRO A 116 3.07 -10.30 -3.58
CA PRO A 116 3.17 -11.51 -4.40
C PRO A 116 1.86 -12.30 -4.57
N HIS A 117 0.91 -12.15 -3.65
CA HIS A 117 -0.37 -12.89 -3.65
C HIS A 117 -1.61 -12.01 -3.85
N ALA A 118 -1.46 -10.72 -4.17
CA ALA A 118 -2.59 -9.79 -4.28
C ALA A 118 -3.58 -10.16 -5.41
N SER A 119 -3.13 -10.91 -6.42
CA SER A 119 -3.94 -11.33 -7.57
C SER A 119 -4.79 -12.59 -7.32
N GLU A 120 -4.49 -13.38 -6.29
CA GLU A 120 -5.12 -14.69 -6.08
C GLU A 120 -6.51 -14.58 -5.43
N SER A 121 -6.69 -13.64 -4.49
CA SER A 121 -7.93 -13.54 -3.70
C SER A 121 -9.15 -13.07 -4.51
N SER A 122 -8.94 -12.18 -5.49
CA SER A 122 -10.00 -11.78 -6.42
C SER A 122 -10.30 -12.86 -7.46
N SER A 123 -9.28 -13.63 -7.89
CA SER A 123 -9.44 -14.64 -8.93
C SER A 123 -10.27 -15.83 -8.44
N GLU A 124 -10.05 -16.32 -7.21
CA GLU A 124 -10.79 -17.48 -6.70
C GLU A 124 -12.26 -17.19 -6.41
N LEU A 125 -12.56 -16.02 -5.83
CA LEU A 125 -13.94 -15.61 -5.57
C LEU A 125 -14.68 -15.31 -6.88
N VAL A 126 -14.05 -14.60 -7.82
CA VAL A 126 -14.63 -14.36 -9.16
C VAL A 126 -14.78 -15.66 -9.94
N ALA A 127 -13.82 -16.58 -9.86
CA ALA A 127 -13.92 -17.90 -10.49
C ALA A 127 -15.03 -18.75 -9.86
N THR A 128 -15.22 -18.67 -8.55
CA THR A 128 -16.29 -19.38 -7.84
C THR A 128 -17.67 -18.82 -8.18
N VAL A 129 -17.81 -17.49 -8.22
CA VAL A 129 -19.03 -16.81 -8.67
C VAL A 129 -19.32 -17.14 -10.14
N ARG A 130 -18.31 -17.08 -11.02
CA ARG A 130 -18.47 -17.42 -12.45
C ARG A 130 -18.85 -18.89 -12.66
N ARG A 131 -18.31 -19.82 -11.85
CA ARG A 131 -18.73 -21.24 -11.87
C ARG A 131 -20.15 -21.44 -11.34
N ALA A 132 -20.57 -20.67 -10.34
CA ALA A 132 -21.93 -20.73 -9.81
C ALA A 132 -22.95 -20.17 -10.81
N VAL A 133 -22.66 -19.02 -11.42
CA VAL A 133 -23.48 -18.38 -12.45
C VAL A 133 -23.52 -19.22 -13.74
N GLY A 134 -22.42 -19.89 -14.10
CA GLY A 134 -22.40 -20.80 -15.25
C GLY A 134 -23.24 -22.08 -15.06
N ARG A 135 -23.61 -22.43 -13.81
CA ARG A 135 -24.42 -23.62 -13.48
C ARG A 135 -25.88 -23.31 -13.21
N MET A 136 -26.21 -22.09 -12.78
CA MET A 136 -27.59 -21.62 -12.65
C MET A 136 -27.95 -20.73 -13.83
N GLY A 137 -28.79 -21.25 -14.74
CA GLY A 137 -29.28 -20.46 -15.87
C GLY A 137 -29.89 -19.13 -15.42
N GLU A 138 -29.64 -18.08 -16.21
CA GLU A 138 -29.93 -16.67 -15.96
C GLU A 138 -31.33 -16.39 -15.37
N LYS A 139 -32.34 -17.19 -15.76
CA LYS A 139 -33.73 -17.08 -15.25
C LYS A 139 -33.88 -17.45 -13.77
N ALA A 140 -33.16 -18.45 -13.27
CA ALA A 140 -33.29 -18.89 -11.87
C ALA A 140 -32.63 -17.92 -10.88
N PHE A 141 -31.61 -17.18 -11.34
CA PHE A 141 -30.94 -16.16 -10.55
C PHE A 141 -31.80 -14.90 -10.38
N ILE A 142 -32.49 -14.48 -11.45
CA ILE A 142 -33.42 -13.34 -11.42
C ILE A 142 -34.60 -13.62 -10.47
N ASP A 143 -35.18 -14.82 -10.52
CA ASP A 143 -36.26 -15.22 -9.60
C ASP A 143 -35.82 -15.21 -8.13
N LEU A 144 -34.57 -15.58 -7.85
CA LEU A 144 -34.03 -15.58 -6.49
C LEU A 144 -33.83 -14.15 -5.96
N ILE A 145 -33.34 -13.23 -6.80
CA ILE A 145 -33.17 -11.82 -6.44
C ILE A 145 -34.52 -11.14 -6.25
N MET A 146 -35.47 -11.37 -7.16
CA MET A 146 -36.83 -10.81 -7.06
C MET A 146 -37.55 -11.31 -5.80
N LYS A 147 -37.34 -12.57 -5.41
CA LYS A 147 -37.91 -13.13 -4.18
C LYS A 147 -37.26 -12.59 -2.90
N ALA A 148 -35.99 -12.19 -2.94
CA ALA A 148 -35.27 -11.64 -1.79
C ALA A 148 -35.55 -10.15 -1.56
N ILE A 149 -35.96 -9.40 -2.60
CA ILE A 149 -36.32 -7.99 -2.52
C ILE A 149 -37.81 -7.80 -2.16
N GLY A 150 -38.63 -8.85 -2.32
CA GLY A 150 -40.09 -8.82 -2.15
C GLY A 150 -40.66 -9.41 -0.85
N ALA A 151 -39.90 -9.47 0.25
CA ALA A 151 -40.40 -9.96 1.56
C ALA A 151 -40.02 -9.01 2.71
#